data_AF-A0A1Q7R6M3-F1
#
_entry.id   AF-A0A1Q7R6M3-F1
#
_cell.length_a   1.000
_cell.length_b   1.000
_cell.length_c   1.000
_cell.angle_alpha   90.00
_cell.angle_beta   90.00
_cell.angle_gamma   90.00
#
_symmetry.space_group_name_H-M   'P 1'
#
loop_
_entity.id
_entity.type
_entity.pdbx_description
1 polymer ?
#
loop_
_entity_poly.entity_id
_entity_poly.type
_entity_poly.pdbx_seq_one_letter_code
_entity_poly.pdbx_strand_id
1 'polypeptide(L)'
;MVSVPAGGTAQVDFVIACAAPPPTLVFTQQPNDAVSNVSLAGSCTLPSTRGLPTTVSGQLTLQDNLGQTVNFTGHVTIQLGQNTGGGTLCGGPTLTFNLQNGVAEFNLSIAQGALETGTYTLVARATVQSSSLSVESVVFTISLVT
;
A
#
# COMPACT_ATOMS: atom_id res chain seq x y z
N MET A 1 -50.43 10.68 -9.05
CA MET A 1 -50.67 10.48 -10.50
C MET A 1 -50.58 11.83 -11.17
N VAL A 2 -49.74 11.98 -12.20
CA VAL A 2 -49.75 13.20 -13.03
C VAL A 2 -50.84 13.01 -14.07
N SER A 3 -51.81 13.92 -14.14
CA SER A 3 -52.87 13.88 -15.16
C SER A 3 -52.54 14.92 -16.23
N VAL A 4 -52.37 14.47 -17.48
CA VAL A 4 -52.09 15.35 -18.63
C VAL A 4 -53.41 15.54 -19.39
N PRO A 5 -53.90 16.77 -19.57
CA PRO A 5 -55.11 17.04 -20.35
C PRO A 5 -54.94 16.67 -21.83
N ALA A 6 -56.05 16.52 -22.56
CA ALA A 6 -56.02 16.37 -24.01
C ALA A 6 -55.31 17.56 -24.68
N GLY A 7 -54.24 17.29 -25.43
CA GLY A 7 -53.40 18.32 -26.06
C GLY A 7 -52.24 18.82 -25.18
N GLY A 8 -52.09 18.33 -23.95
CA GLY A 8 -50.96 18.66 -23.08
C GLY A 8 -49.75 17.76 -23.30
N THR A 9 -48.55 18.30 -23.01
CA THR A 9 -47.29 17.55 -22.99
C THR A 9 -46.81 17.42 -21.54
N ALA A 10 -46.32 16.23 -21.17
CA ALA A 10 -45.59 16.03 -19.94
C ALA A 10 -44.16 15.61 -20.29
N GLN A 11 -43.19 16.21 -19.60
CA GLN A 11 -41.79 15.87 -19.70
C GLN A 11 -41.33 15.38 -18.33
N VAL A 12 -40.55 14.31 -18.31
CA VAL A 12 -39.88 13.80 -17.12
C VAL A 12 -38.41 13.67 -17.46
N ASP A 13 -37.59 14.34 -16.68
CA ASP A 13 -36.16 14.13 -16.69
C ASP A 13 -35.83 13.01 -15.70
N PHE A 14 -35.01 12.06 -16.13
CA PHE A 14 -34.43 11.06 -15.26
C PHE A 14 -32.92 11.06 -15.43
N VAL A 15 -32.21 10.82 -14.32
CA VAL A 15 -30.75 10.69 -14.33
C VAL A 15 -30.41 9.23 -14.10
N ILE A 16 -29.67 8.64 -15.04
CA ILE A 16 -28.98 7.36 -14.81
C ILE A 16 -27.56 7.70 -14.37
N ALA A 17 -27.27 7.47 -13.09
CA ALA A 17 -25.91 7.52 -12.59
C ALA A 17 -25.31 6.11 -12.64
N CYS A 18 -24.20 5.94 -13.36
CA CYS A 18 -23.36 4.77 -13.21
C CYS A 18 -22.38 5.03 -12.07
N ALA A 19 -22.41 4.22 -11.01
CA ALA A 19 -21.35 4.25 -10.02
C ALA A 19 -20.10 3.60 -10.64
N ALA A 20 -18.98 4.33 -10.67
CA ALA A 20 -17.71 3.73 -11.03
C ALA A 20 -17.42 2.56 -10.06
N PRO A 21 -16.99 1.39 -10.56
CA PRO A 21 -16.54 0.30 -9.69
C PRO A 21 -15.47 0.81 -8.71
N PRO A 22 -15.43 0.29 -7.47
CA PRO A 22 -14.40 0.67 -6.52
C PRO A 22 -13.01 0.34 -7.08
N PRO A 23 -12.02 1.24 -6.91
CA PRO A 23 -10.66 0.93 -7.31
C PRO A 23 -10.08 -0.17 -6.40
N THR A 24 -9.04 -0.82 -6.90
CA THR A 24 -8.21 -1.77 -6.15
C THR A 24 -6.85 -1.16 -5.88
N LEU A 25 -6.21 -1.59 -4.78
CA LEU A 25 -4.84 -1.19 -4.45
C LEU A 25 -3.90 -2.31 -4.86
N VAL A 26 -2.86 -2.01 -5.64
CA VAL A 26 -1.97 -3.02 -6.23
C VAL A 26 -0.51 -2.61 -6.05
N PHE A 27 0.36 -3.56 -5.70
CA PHE A 27 1.81 -3.37 -5.79
C PHE A 27 2.24 -3.47 -7.26
N THR A 28 2.45 -2.33 -7.91
CA THR A 28 2.97 -2.25 -9.29
C THR A 28 4.48 -2.40 -9.35
N GLN A 29 5.17 -2.11 -8.24
CA GLN A 29 6.56 -2.44 -8.05
C GLN A 29 6.71 -3.14 -6.70
N GLN A 30 7.08 -4.42 -6.73
CA GLN A 30 7.20 -5.24 -5.53
C GLN A 30 8.43 -4.82 -4.71
N PRO A 31 8.40 -5.02 -3.38
CA PRO A 31 9.59 -5.07 -2.55
C PRO A 31 10.62 -6.02 -3.17
N ASN A 32 11.87 -5.57 -3.23
CA ASN A 32 12.98 -6.42 -3.68
C ASN A 32 13.61 -7.18 -2.50
N ASP A 33 14.18 -8.34 -2.81
CA ASP A 33 15.12 -9.00 -1.90
C ASP A 33 16.28 -8.06 -1.59
N ALA A 34 16.74 -8.07 -0.35
CA ALA A 34 17.76 -7.15 0.12
C ALA A 34 18.78 -7.83 1.04
N VAL A 35 19.97 -7.23 1.09
CA VAL A 35 21.09 -7.71 1.90
C VAL A 35 21.47 -6.62 2.88
N SER A 36 21.54 -6.96 4.16
CA SER A 36 21.85 -6.03 5.25
C SER A 36 23.36 -5.77 5.33
N ASN A 37 23.84 -4.64 4.80
CA ASN A 37 25.27 -4.32 4.72
C ASN A 37 25.71 -3.17 5.67
N VAL A 38 26.67 -3.45 6.56
CA VAL A 38 27.57 -2.55 7.35
C VAL A 38 27.00 -1.27 8.00
N SER A 39 27.15 -1.21 9.34
CA SER A 39 26.52 -0.30 10.34
C SER A 39 26.47 1.20 10.00
N LEU A 40 25.26 1.74 9.94
CA LEU A 40 24.94 3.16 9.99
C LEU A 40 24.21 3.41 11.31
N ALA A 41 24.90 4.09 12.22
CA ALA A 41 24.27 4.68 13.37
C ALA A 41 23.29 5.76 12.90
N GLY A 42 21.98 5.55 13.10
CA GLY A 42 21.00 6.63 12.97
C GLY A 42 19.59 6.21 12.58
N SER A 43 18.62 6.64 13.40
CA SER A 43 17.15 6.61 13.26
C SER A 43 16.37 5.33 13.56
N CYS A 44 16.97 4.15 13.44
CA CYS A 44 16.29 2.90 13.82
C CYS A 44 16.74 2.43 15.21
N THR A 45 16.03 2.86 16.26
CA THR A 45 16.26 2.43 17.64
C THR A 45 15.51 1.13 17.91
N LEU A 46 16.21 0.01 18.07
CA LEU A 46 15.59 -1.31 18.25
C LEU A 46 16.34 -2.19 19.25
N PRO A 47 15.69 -3.24 19.79
CA PRO A 47 16.29 -4.13 20.79
C PRO A 47 17.28 -5.17 20.25
N SER A 48 17.49 -5.29 18.93
CA SER A 48 18.39 -6.30 18.34
C SER A 48 19.73 -5.72 17.87
N THR A 49 20.81 -6.33 18.36
CA THR A 49 22.21 -5.92 18.10
C THR A 49 22.80 -6.55 16.83
N ARG A 50 21.98 -7.15 15.96
CA ARG A 50 22.44 -7.99 14.84
C ARG A 50 21.85 -7.51 13.51
N GLY A 51 22.72 -7.16 12.57
CA GLY A 51 22.32 -6.62 11.26
C GLY A 51 21.95 -5.14 11.29
N LEU A 52 21.89 -4.56 10.10
CA LEU A 52 21.49 -3.18 9.88
C LEU A 52 20.04 -3.09 9.42
N PRO A 53 19.41 -1.93 9.68
CA PRO A 53 18.24 -1.53 8.91
C PRO A 53 18.52 -1.67 7.41
N THR A 54 17.71 -2.49 6.76
CA THR A 54 17.78 -2.72 5.33
C THR A 54 16.67 -1.93 4.68
N THR A 55 17.02 -1.13 3.68
CA THR A 55 16.05 -0.35 2.92
C THR A 55 15.28 -1.25 1.96
N VAL A 56 13.97 -1.13 2.01
CA VAL A 56 13.03 -1.79 1.11
C VAL A 56 12.17 -0.72 0.47
N SER A 57 12.08 -0.78 -0.85
CA SER A 57 11.30 0.17 -1.65
C SER A 57 10.35 -0.55 -2.57
N GLY A 58 9.32 0.17 -3.01
CA GLY A 58 8.38 -0.30 -4.00
C GLY A 58 7.34 0.77 -4.32
N GLN A 59 6.32 0.36 -5.07
CA GLN A 59 5.28 1.26 -5.54
C GLN A 59 3.90 0.60 -5.42
N LEU A 60 2.96 1.37 -4.92
CA LEU A 60 1.54 1.05 -4.85
C LEU A 60 0.78 1.95 -5.82
N THR A 61 -0.16 1.37 -6.55
CA THR A 61 -1.03 2.10 -7.48
C THR A 61 -2.48 1.72 -7.22
N LEU A 62 -3.35 2.73 -7.22
CA LEU A 62 -4.79 2.52 -7.28
C LEU A 62 -5.19 2.27 -8.73
N GLN A 63 -5.77 1.10 -9.00
CA GLN A 63 -6.19 0.70 -10.33
C GLN A 63 -7.70 0.49 -10.41
N ASP A 64 -8.30 0.85 -11.53
CA ASP A 64 -9.66 0.44 -11.87
C ASP A 64 -9.70 -1.04 -12.29
N ASN A 65 -10.88 -1.53 -12.65
CA ASN A 65 -11.07 -2.91 -13.11
C ASN A 65 -10.44 -3.23 -14.48
N LEU A 66 -9.92 -2.22 -15.18
CA LEU A 66 -9.17 -2.34 -16.44
C LEU A 66 -7.66 -2.24 -16.20
N GLY A 67 -7.21 -2.07 -14.95
CA GLY A 67 -5.80 -1.91 -14.60
C GLY A 67 -5.26 -0.49 -14.80
N GLN A 68 -6.12 0.50 -15.06
CA GLN A 68 -5.71 1.89 -15.26
C GLN A 68 -5.59 2.62 -13.93
N THR A 69 -4.58 3.49 -13.82
CA THR A 69 -4.38 4.30 -12.61
C THR A 69 -5.53 5.27 -12.38
N VAL A 70 -6.10 5.21 -11.18
CA VAL A 70 -7.17 6.11 -10.74
C VAL A 70 -6.56 7.33 -10.07
N ASN A 71 -6.89 8.53 -10.57
CA ASN A 71 -6.41 9.77 -9.97
C ASN A 71 -7.01 9.97 -8.57
N PHE A 72 -6.17 9.84 -7.55
CA PHE A 72 -6.56 9.99 -6.15
C PHE A 72 -5.40 10.59 -5.34
N THR A 73 -5.73 11.50 -4.42
CA THR A 73 -4.81 12.03 -3.42
C THR A 73 -5.27 11.57 -2.04
N GLY A 74 -4.33 11.01 -1.29
CA GLY A 74 -4.58 10.51 0.05
C GLY A 74 -3.33 9.89 0.64
N HIS A 75 -3.49 8.82 1.40
CA HIS A 75 -2.36 8.11 1.98
C HIS A 75 -2.59 6.61 1.98
N VAL A 76 -1.49 5.88 1.95
CA VAL A 76 -1.44 4.45 2.22
C VAL A 76 -0.65 4.22 3.50
N THR A 77 -1.10 3.26 4.29
CA THR A 77 -0.40 2.80 5.48
C THR A 77 0.20 1.43 5.18
N ILE A 78 1.45 1.22 5.55
CA ILE A 78 2.20 -0.02 5.32
C ILE A 78 2.66 -0.56 6.66
N GLN A 79 2.45 -1.86 6.88
CA GLN A 79 2.95 -2.62 8.01
C GLN A 79 3.58 -3.93 7.54
N LEU A 80 4.34 -4.59 8.41
CA LEU A 80 4.80 -5.96 8.15
C LEU A 80 3.62 -6.94 8.19
N GLY A 81 3.59 -7.87 7.22
CA GLY A 81 2.71 -9.03 7.19
C GLY A 81 3.38 -10.26 7.80
N GLN A 82 3.42 -11.37 7.05
CA GLN A 82 4.29 -12.51 7.35
C GLN A 82 5.73 -12.03 7.59
N ASN A 83 6.30 -12.44 8.73
CA ASN A 83 7.59 -11.98 9.20
C ASN A 83 8.29 -13.12 9.96
N THR A 84 8.79 -14.10 9.23
CA THR A 84 9.56 -15.21 9.84
C THR A 84 10.94 -14.75 10.29
N GLY A 85 11.45 -13.68 9.67
CA GLY A 85 12.72 -13.05 10.01
C GLY A 85 12.79 -12.40 11.38
N GLY A 86 11.64 -12.11 11.99
CA GLY A 86 11.55 -11.45 13.29
C GLY A 86 12.00 -9.98 13.28
N GLY A 87 12.04 -9.35 12.12
CA GLY A 87 12.43 -7.95 11.96
C GLY A 87 11.33 -6.97 12.36
N THR A 88 11.66 -5.69 12.39
CA THR A 88 10.72 -4.61 12.74
C THR A 88 10.91 -3.41 11.82
N LEU A 89 9.81 -2.73 11.50
CA LEU A 89 9.86 -1.46 10.77
C LEU A 89 10.53 -0.39 11.63
N CYS A 90 11.48 0.30 11.02
CA CYS A 90 12.02 1.52 11.56
C CYS A 90 10.97 2.63 11.43
N GLY A 91 10.71 3.38 12.51
CA GLY A 91 9.70 4.44 12.52
C GLY A 91 8.34 4.03 13.08
N GLY A 92 8.15 2.77 13.51
CA GLY A 92 6.96 2.32 14.22
C GLY A 92 6.32 1.08 13.59
N PRO A 93 5.23 0.56 14.18
CA PRO A 93 4.55 -0.65 13.67
C PRO A 93 3.86 -0.43 12.31
N THR A 94 3.68 0.81 11.90
CA THR A 94 3.04 1.20 10.64
C THR A 94 3.68 2.49 10.14
N LEU A 95 3.90 2.58 8.83
CA LEU A 95 4.43 3.77 8.15
C LEU A 95 3.40 4.29 7.15
N THR A 96 3.34 5.61 6.98
CA THR A 96 2.37 6.27 6.10
C THR A 96 3.09 6.91 4.92
N PHE A 97 2.59 6.65 3.71
CA PHE A 97 3.09 7.23 2.47
C PHE A 97 1.96 7.93 1.73
N ASN A 98 2.27 9.03 1.05
CA ASN A 98 1.27 9.80 0.33
C ASN A 98 0.94 9.12 -1.00
N LEU A 99 -0.35 9.03 -1.30
CA LEU A 99 -0.85 8.73 -2.64
C LEU A 99 -1.00 10.05 -3.37
N GLN A 100 -0.31 10.20 -4.50
CA GLN A 100 -0.44 11.34 -5.40
C GLN A 100 -0.73 10.83 -6.80
N ASN A 101 -1.78 11.36 -7.42
CA ASN A 101 -2.26 10.89 -8.71
C ASN A 101 -2.48 9.37 -8.77
N GLY A 102 -2.93 8.77 -7.66
CA GLY A 102 -3.16 7.34 -7.55
C GLY A 102 -1.93 6.49 -7.28
N VAL A 103 -0.74 7.08 -7.15
CA VAL A 103 0.54 6.38 -7.00
C VAL A 103 1.18 6.76 -5.67
N ALA A 104 1.67 5.76 -4.93
CA ALA A 104 2.46 5.92 -3.72
C ALA A 104 3.77 5.16 -3.88
N GLU A 105 4.87 5.90 -3.94
CA GLU A 105 6.21 5.34 -3.81
C GLU A 105 6.56 5.27 -2.32
N PHE A 106 7.12 4.15 -1.90
CA PHE A 106 7.58 3.99 -0.53
C PHE A 106 9.05 3.60 -0.51
N ASN A 107 9.71 4.13 0.52
CA ASN A 107 11.04 3.74 0.92
C ASN A 107 11.00 3.62 2.45
N LEU A 108 11.21 2.42 2.96
CA LEU A 108 11.18 2.13 4.39
C LEU A 108 12.40 1.31 4.76
N SER A 109 12.70 1.27 6.06
CA SER A 109 13.77 0.44 6.57
C SER A 109 13.19 -0.62 7.50
N ILE A 110 13.63 -1.86 7.30
CA ILE A 110 13.35 -2.98 8.20
C ILE A 110 14.66 -3.30 8.90
N ALA A 111 14.68 -3.21 10.22
CA ALA A 111 15.76 -3.80 10.96
C ALA A 111 15.50 -5.29 11.14
N GLN A 112 16.53 -6.05 10.85
CA GLN A 112 16.45 -7.50 10.81
C GLN A 112 16.34 -8.09 12.23
N GLY A 113 15.62 -9.21 12.33
CA GLY A 113 15.58 -10.01 13.54
C GLY A 113 16.80 -10.93 13.66
N ALA A 114 16.69 -11.97 14.50
CA ALA A 114 17.83 -12.81 14.88
C ALA A 114 18.31 -13.79 13.79
N LEU A 115 17.55 -13.99 12.70
CA LEU A 115 17.86 -14.98 11.67
C LEU A 115 18.88 -14.47 10.64
N GLU A 116 19.77 -15.36 10.18
CA GLU A 116 20.69 -15.11 9.05
C GLU A 116 19.93 -14.68 7.79
N THR A 117 18.85 -15.38 7.47
CA THR A 117 17.91 -15.01 6.41
C THR A 117 16.49 -15.10 6.95
N GLY A 118 15.71 -14.04 6.74
CA GLY A 118 14.30 -13.97 7.09
C GLY A 118 13.41 -13.73 5.88
N THR A 119 12.17 -14.22 5.93
CA THR A 119 11.14 -13.90 4.92
C THR A 119 10.13 -12.89 5.46
N TYR A 120 9.70 -12.00 4.58
CA TYR A 120 8.85 -10.85 4.89
C TYR A 120 7.80 -10.65 3.80
N THR A 121 6.69 -10.02 4.19
CA THR A 121 5.68 -9.43 3.29
C THR A 121 5.28 -8.06 3.84
N LEU A 122 4.75 -7.20 2.97
CA LEU A 122 4.17 -5.92 3.36
C LEU A 122 2.65 -5.97 3.16
N VAL A 123 1.91 -5.53 4.17
CA VAL A 123 0.47 -5.28 4.06
C VAL A 123 0.25 -3.78 3.93
N ALA A 124 -0.32 -3.38 2.80
CA ALA A 124 -0.66 -1.99 2.52
C ALA A 124 -2.17 -1.77 2.61
N ARG A 125 -2.58 -0.67 3.25
CA ARG A 125 -3.99 -0.29 3.42
C ARG A 125 -4.23 1.16 3.06
N ALA A 126 -5.30 1.41 2.32
CA ALA A 126 -5.77 2.75 1.97
C ALA A 126 -7.28 2.87 2.22
N THR A 127 -7.76 4.09 2.42
CA THR A 127 -9.19 4.39 2.42
C THR A 127 -9.51 5.32 1.26
N VAL A 128 -10.34 4.85 0.32
CA VAL A 128 -10.74 5.60 -0.87
C VAL A 128 -12.25 5.74 -0.87
N GLN A 129 -12.76 6.98 -0.75
CA GLN A 129 -14.21 7.27 -0.77
C GLN A 129 -15.03 6.38 0.20
N SER A 130 -14.55 6.22 1.43
CA SER A 130 -15.14 5.34 2.48
C SER A 130 -15.00 3.83 2.26
N SER A 131 -14.34 3.40 1.18
CA SER A 131 -13.95 2.00 0.96
C SER A 131 -12.57 1.73 1.55
N SER A 132 -12.43 0.66 2.34
CA SER A 132 -11.13 0.20 2.83
C SER A 132 -10.54 -0.79 1.84
N LEU A 133 -9.32 -0.52 1.39
CA LEU A 133 -8.55 -1.36 0.48
C LEU A 133 -7.38 -1.96 1.25
N SER A 134 -7.07 -3.23 0.98
CA SER A 134 -5.92 -3.93 1.56
C SER A 134 -5.28 -4.81 0.50
N VAL A 135 -3.96 -4.81 0.44
CA VAL A 135 -3.18 -5.67 -0.45
C VAL A 135 -1.91 -6.13 0.26
N GLU A 136 -1.48 -7.35 -0.04
CA GLU A 136 -0.24 -7.93 0.46
C GLU A 136 0.77 -8.03 -0.68
N SER A 137 2.04 -7.73 -0.41
CA SER A 137 3.11 -7.88 -1.38
C SER A 137 3.42 -9.35 -1.63
N VAL A 138 4.23 -9.62 -2.65
CA VAL A 138 4.93 -10.92 -2.73
C VAL A 138 5.90 -11.07 -1.57
N VAL A 139 6.26 -12.32 -1.27
CA VAL A 139 7.29 -12.62 -0.27
C VAL A 139 8.65 -12.13 -0.78
N PHE A 140 9.39 -11.45 0.09
CA PHE A 140 10.78 -11.07 -0.14
C PHE A 140 11.63 -11.48 1.06
N THR A 141 12.95 -11.48 0.86
CA THR A 141 13.93 -11.94 1.83
C THR A 141 14.86 -10.81 2.23
N ILE A 142 15.28 -10.85 3.49
CA ILE A 142 16.41 -10.04 3.97
C ILE A 142 17.43 -11.01 4.55
N SER A 143 18.67 -10.91 4.07
CA SER A 143 19.81 -11.72 4.54
C SER A 143 20.90 -10.85 5.17
N LEU A 144 21.53 -11.36 6.22
CA LEU A 144 22.74 -10.79 6.81
C LEU A 144 23.93 -11.07 5.89
N VAL A 145 24.82 -10.09 5.73
CA VAL A 145 26.15 -10.38 5.19
C VAL A 145 26.94 -11.10 6.28
N THR A 146 27.36 -12.33 5.98
CA THR A 146 28.27 -13.13 6.81
C THR A 146 29.69 -12.59 6.78
#